data_AF-A0A377V895-F1
#
_entry.id   AF-A0A377V895-F1
#
_cell.length_a   1.000
_cell.length_b   1.000
_cell.length_c   1.000
_cell.angle_alpha   90.00
_cell.angle_beta   90.00
_cell.angle_gamma   90.00
#
_symmetry.space_group_name_H-M   'P 1'
#
loop_
_entity.id
_entity.type
_entity.pdbx_description
1 polymer ?
#
loop_
_entity_poly.entity_id
_entity_poly.type
_entity_poly.pdbx_seq_one_letter_code
_entity_poly.pdbx_strand_id
1 'polypeptide(L)' 'MHSTTSQMSTRDRIGAILRVTSGNFLEQFDFFLFGFYATYIAHTFFPASSEFASLMMTFAVFGAGF' A
#
# COMPACT_ATOMS: atom_id res chain seq x y z
N MET A 1 -28.11 -12.62 28.79
CA MET A 1 -26.94 -11.86 28.34
C MET A 1 -27.41 -10.90 27.25
N HIS A 2 -27.70 -9.64 27.59
CA HIS A 2 -28.15 -8.62 26.64
C HIS A 2 -26.93 -7.89 26.08
N SER A 3 -26.60 -8.11 24.80
CA SER A 3 -25.61 -7.32 24.08
C SER A 3 -26.24 -5.97 23.73
N THR A 4 -25.93 -4.93 24.49
CA THR A 4 -26.34 -3.56 24.16
C THR A 4 -25.53 -3.09 22.96
N THR A 5 -26.08 -3.18 21.74
CA THR A 5 -25.50 -2.56 20.56
C THR A 5 -25.47 -1.05 20.77
N SER A 6 -24.32 -0.48 21.14
CA SER A 6 -24.16 0.97 21.23
C SER A 6 -24.42 1.57 19.84
N GLN A 7 -25.45 2.40 19.69
CA GLN A 7 -25.67 3.11 18.44
C GLN A 7 -24.51 4.09 18.21
N MET A 8 -23.68 3.83 17.19
CA MET A 8 -22.65 4.78 16.75
C MET A 8 -23.30 6.10 16.34
N SER A 9 -22.82 7.20 16.90
CA SER A 9 -23.25 8.53 16.48
C SER A 9 -22.76 8.85 15.06
N THR A 10 -23.38 9.82 14.41
CA THR A 10 -22.93 10.30 13.08
C THR A 10 -21.47 10.72 13.08
N ARG A 11 -20.99 11.33 14.19
CA ARG A 11 -19.59 11.70 14.36
C ARG A 11 -18.67 10.48 14.41
N ASP A 12 -19.08 9.42 15.10
CA ASP A 12 -18.31 8.17 15.17
C ASP A 12 -18.22 7.48 13.81
N ARG A 13 -19.32 7.50 13.04
CA ARG A 13 -19.36 6.97 11.66
C ARG A 13 -18.45 7.76 10.73
N ILE A 14 -18.49 9.10 10.77
CA ILE A 14 -17.61 9.95 9.97
C ILE A 14 -16.14 9.69 10.33
N GLY A 15 -15.82 9.59 11.64
CA GLY A 15 -14.47 9.26 12.09
C GLY A 15 -13.99 7.89 11.60
N ALA A 16 -14.86 6.88 11.61
CA ALA A 16 -14.55 5.56 11.09
C ALA A 16 -14.29 5.57 9.57
N ILE A 17 -15.12 6.28 8.80
CA ILE A 17 -14.95 6.42 7.34
C ILE A 17 -13.62 7.10 7.04
N LEU A 18 -13.32 8.23 7.69
CA LEU A 18 -12.06 8.94 7.47
C LEU A 18 -10.86 8.04 7.78
N ARG A 19 -10.88 7.31 8.90
CA ARG A 19 -9.78 6.40 9.26
C ARG A 19 -9.57 5.29 8.22
N VAL A 20 -10.65 4.66 7.75
CA VAL A 20 -10.56 3.58 6.77
C VAL A 20 -10.10 4.12 5.41
N THR A 21 -10.70 5.21 4.94
CA THR A 21 -10.32 5.83 3.66
C THR A 21 -8.90 6.35 3.69
N SER A 22 -8.45 6.98 4.78
CA SER A 22 -7.07 7.44 4.93
C SER A 22 -6.08 6.27 4.97
N GLY A 23 -6.38 5.18 5.69
CA GLY A 23 -5.53 3.99 5.70
C GLY A 23 -5.37 3.39 4.30
N ASN A 24 -6.49 3.13 3.62
CA ASN A 24 -6.48 2.60 2.26
C ASN A 24 -5.79 3.56 1.27
N PHE A 25 -5.97 4.88 1.43
CA PHE A 25 -5.27 5.86 0.60
C PHE A 25 -3.76 5.83 0.81
N LEU A 26 -3.30 5.72 2.06
CA LEU A 26 -1.88 5.67 2.37
C LEU A 26 -1.21 4.40 1.82
N GLU A 27 -1.91 3.26 1.87
CA GLU A 27 -1.44 2.01 1.25
C GLU A 27 -1.28 2.17 -0.28
N GLN A 28 -2.30 2.72 -0.95
CA GLN A 28 -2.24 2.93 -2.41
C GLN A 28 -1.26 4.03 -2.81
N PHE A 29 -1.06 5.03 -1.95
CA PHE A 29 -0.04 6.05 -2.13
C PHE A 29 1.36 5.45 -2.08
N ASP A 30 1.65 4.58 -1.11
CA ASP A 30 2.94 3.89 -1.03
C ASP A 30 3.18 2.99 -2.25
N PHE A 31 2.17 2.23 -2.70
CA PHE A 31 2.28 1.41 -3.91
C PHE A 31 2.53 2.24 -5.16
N PHE A 32 1.88 3.39 -5.26
CA PHE A 32 2.10 4.32 -6.36
C PHE A 32 3.53 4.87 -6.35
N LEU A 33 4.03 5.31 -5.19
CA LEU A 33 5.40 5.79 -5.05
C LEU A 33 6.42 4.69 -5.36
N PHE A 34 6.20 3.47 -4.88
CA PHE A 34 7.04 2.33 -5.21
C PHE A 34 7.10 2.11 -6.74
N GLY A 35 5.94 2.08 -7.41
CA GLY A 35 5.88 1.94 -8.87
C GLY A 35 6.58 3.08 -9.61
N PHE A 36 6.42 4.32 -9.15
CA PHE A 36 7.07 5.50 -9.73
C PHE A 36 8.60 5.43 -9.61
N TYR A 37 9.11 4.97 -8.47
CA TYR A 37 10.54 4.82 -8.21
C TYR A 37 11.11 3.45 -8.57
N ALA A 38 10.31 2.54 -9.11
CA ALA A 38 10.70 1.15 -9.37
C ALA A 38 11.95 1.05 -10.25
N THR A 39 12.10 1.92 -11.25
CA THR A 39 13.29 1.96 -12.12
C THR A 39 14.56 2.32 -11.34
N TYR A 40 14.51 3.31 -10.47
CA TYR A 40 15.64 3.72 -9.64
C TYR A 40 16.01 2.66 -8.59
N ILE A 41 15.01 2.06 -7.97
CA ILE A 41 15.18 0.94 -7.04
C ILE A 41 15.82 -0.24 -7.76
N ALA A 42 15.31 -0.58 -8.95
CA ALA A 42 15.81 -1.66 -9.79
C ALA A 42 17.29 -1.48 -10.14
N HIS A 43 17.68 -0.29 -10.62
CA HIS A 43 19.07 0.01 -10.94
C HIS A 43 20.02 -0.06 -9.74
N THR A 44 19.53 0.28 -8.56
CA THR A 44 20.35 0.35 -7.34
C THR A 44 20.51 -1.02 -6.67
N PHE A 45 19.44 -1.79 -6.56
CA PHE A 45 19.40 -3.04 -5.78
C PHE A 45 19.42 -4.31 -6.62
N PHE A 46 18.98 -4.24 -7.87
CA PHE A 46 18.88 -5.38 -8.79
C PHE A 46 19.58 -5.12 -10.12
N PRO A 47 20.87 -4.74 -10.14
CA PRO A 47 21.58 -4.46 -11.37
C PRO A 47 21.59 -5.71 -12.27
N ALA A 48 21.05 -5.57 -13.49
CA ALA A 48 20.99 -6.63 -14.47
C ALA A 48 21.49 -6.11 -15.83
N SER A 49 21.91 -7.02 -16.71
CA SER A 49 22.29 -6.68 -18.09
C SER A 49 21.10 -6.18 -18.92
N SER A 50 19.86 -6.48 -18.48
CA SER A 50 18.62 -6.03 -19.09
C SER A 50 17.80 -5.24 -18.09
N GLU A 51 17.40 -4.03 -18.45
CA GLU A 51 16.53 -3.15 -17.66
C GLU A 51 15.20 -3.84 -17.32
N PHE A 52 14.64 -4.57 -18.27
CA PHE A 52 13.42 -5.35 -18.06
C PHE A 52 13.59 -6.41 -16.95
N ALA A 53 14.71 -7.14 -16.96
CA ALA A 53 14.97 -8.16 -15.94
C ALA A 53 15.15 -7.54 -14.54
N SER A 54 15.80 -6.37 -14.48
CA SER A 54 15.99 -5.59 -13.25
C SER A 54 14.65 -5.12 -12.65
N LEU A 55 13.76 -4.58 -13.48
CA LEU A 55 12.41 -4.18 -13.08
C LEU A 55 11.57 -5.37 -12.63
N MET A 56 11.60 -6.49 -13.35
CA MET A 56 10.86 -7.69 -12.99
C MET A 56 11.31 -8.26 -11.63
N MET A 57 12.60 -8.26 -11.34
CA MET A 57 13.13 -8.66 -10.02
C MET A 57 12.64 -7.72 -8.91
N THR A 58 12.61 -6.42 -9.18
CA THR A 58 12.11 -5.40 -8.24
C THR A 58 10.64 -5.64 -7.90
N PHE A 59 9.80 -5.90 -8.91
CA PHE A 59 8.39 -6.24 -8.69
C PHE A 59 8.21 -7.61 -8.02
N ALA A 60 9.06 -8.59 -8.32
CA ALA A 60 9.00 -9.91 -7.71
C ALA A 60 9.30 -9.86 -6.20
N VAL A 61 10.33 -9.11 -5.78
CA VAL A 61 10.66 -8.94 -4.36
C VAL A 61 9.60 -8.12 -3.64
N PHE A 62 9.09 -7.06 -4.28
CA PHE A 62 7.95 -6.32 -3.76
C PHE A 62 6.75 -7.25 -3.54
N GLY A 63 6.33 -8.01 -4.56
CA GLY A 63 5.22 -8.94 -4.45
C GLY A 63 5.43 -10.09 -3.46
N ALA A 64 6.66 -10.51 -3.19
CA ALA A 64 6.98 -11.50 -2.16
C ALA A 64 6.91 -10.94 -0.73
N GLY A 65 6.97 -9.61 -0.57
CA GLY A 65 6.93 -8.93 0.73
C GLY A 65 5.54 -8.50 1.21
N PHE A 66 4.51 -8.58 0.35
CA PHE A 66 3.09 -8.36 0.69
C PHE A 66 2.39 -9.65 1.06
#